data_AF-A0AAE0PBL5-F1
#
_entry.id   AF-A0AAE0PBL5-F1
#
_cell.length_a   1.000
_cell.length_b   1.000
_cell.length_c   1.000
_cell.angle_alpha   90.00
_cell.angle_beta   90.00
_cell.angle_gamma   90.00
#
_symmetry.space_group_name_H-M   'P 1'
#
loop_
_entity.id
_entity.type
_entity.pdbx_description
1 polymer ?
#
loop_
_entity_poly.entity_id
_entity_poly.type
_entity_poly.pdbx_seq_one_letter_code
_entity_poly.pdbx_strand_id
1 'polypeptide(L)'
;MRFALVALIAPLVLASPHGSDSGLISIQKHSDAAAARWDCSPSDNYCGWYLIAQDDEGWSGIVDPDALYQCVDPDNVSMLSNCPNGCSGPAAHCR
;
A
#
# COMPACT_ATOMS: atom_id res chain seq x y z
N MET A 1 19.89 -51.53 26.78
CA MET A 1 19.27 -50.20 26.56
C MET A 1 19.99 -49.57 25.37
N ARG A 2 19.36 -49.55 24.19
CA ARG A 2 19.97 -49.07 22.94
C ARG A 2 19.63 -47.59 22.77
N PHE A 3 20.63 -46.73 22.82
CA PHE A 3 20.49 -45.30 22.52
C PHE A 3 20.54 -45.12 21.00
N ALA A 4 19.39 -44.82 20.40
CA ALA A 4 19.32 -44.34 19.02
C ALA A 4 19.31 -42.81 19.05
N LEU A 5 20.43 -42.20 18.68
CA LEU A 5 20.53 -40.77 18.45
C LEU A 5 19.94 -40.50 17.07
N VAL A 6 18.70 -40.01 17.02
CA VAL A 6 18.05 -39.60 15.77
C VAL A 6 18.44 -38.13 15.52
N ALA A 7 19.42 -37.91 14.64
CA ALA A 7 19.69 -36.59 14.07
C ALA A 7 18.64 -36.30 12.99
N LEU A 8 17.57 -35.59 13.37
CA LEU A 8 16.60 -35.04 12.42
C LEU A 8 17.19 -33.76 11.83
N ILE A 9 17.78 -33.88 10.65
CA ILE A 9 18.18 -32.77 9.79
C ILE A 9 16.93 -32.39 8.98
N ALA A 10 16.13 -31.45 9.48
CA ALA A 10 15.07 -30.84 8.68
C ALA A 10 15.65 -29.61 7.95
N PRO A 11 15.56 -29.54 6.62
CA PRO A 11 16.05 -28.38 5.88
C PRO A 11 15.25 -27.14 6.27
N LEU A 12 15.98 -26.07 6.63
CA LEU A 12 15.43 -24.72 6.68
C LEU A 12 14.89 -24.38 5.29
N VAL A 13 13.58 -24.52 5.09
CA VAL A 13 12.91 -23.84 3.98
C VAL A 13 12.68 -22.41 4.42
N LEU A 14 13.73 -21.60 4.21
CA LEU A 14 13.68 -20.16 4.27
C LEU A 14 12.78 -19.69 3.10
N ALA A 15 11.47 -19.67 3.32
CA ALA A 15 10.55 -19.00 2.41
C ALA A 15 10.75 -17.48 2.58
N SER A 16 11.80 -16.96 1.96
CA SER A 16 11.90 -15.54 1.66
C SER A 16 11.00 -15.29 0.44
N PRO A 17 9.87 -14.58 0.57
CA PRO A 17 9.24 -14.02 -0.61
C PRO A 17 10.18 -12.94 -1.14
N HIS A 18 11.04 -13.33 -2.09
CA HIS A 18 11.64 -12.41 -3.03
C HIS A 18 10.52 -11.95 -3.96
N GLY A 19 9.72 -11.00 -3.47
CA GLY A 19 8.82 -10.21 -4.30
C GLY A 19 9.68 -9.32 -5.17
N SER A 20 9.84 -9.73 -6.42
CA SER A 20 10.32 -8.86 -7.49
C SER A 20 9.21 -7.86 -7.77
N ASP A 21 9.19 -6.74 -7.05
CA ASP A 21 8.25 -5.66 -7.35
C ASP A 21 9.02 -4.53 -8.04
N SER A 22 8.69 -4.32 -9.31
CA SER A 22 8.90 -3.03 -9.97
C SER A 22 8.03 -2.05 -9.21
N GLY A 23 8.62 -1.41 -8.19
CA GLY A 23 7.93 -0.90 -7.01
C GLY A 23 6.91 0.19 -7.31
N LEU A 24 5.68 -0.22 -7.58
CA LEU A 24 4.51 0.61 -7.34
C LEU A 24 4.42 0.78 -5.82
N ILE A 25 4.57 2.01 -5.33
CA ILE A 25 4.51 2.31 -3.89
C ILE A 25 3.06 2.07 -3.45
N SER A 26 2.82 0.96 -2.74
CA SER A 26 1.53 0.63 -2.12
C SER A 26 1.48 1.22 -0.71
N ILE A 27 0.38 1.89 -0.41
CA ILE A 27 0.17 2.74 0.75
C ILE A 27 -1.12 2.28 1.40
N GLN A 28 -1.01 1.89 2.66
CA GLN A 28 -2.14 1.43 3.44
C GLN A 28 -2.71 2.55 4.29
N LYS A 29 -4.01 2.50 4.49
CA LYS A 29 -4.73 3.31 5.44
C LYS A 29 -4.35 2.91 6.88
N HIS A 30 -4.29 3.87 7.81
CA HIS A 30 -4.07 3.65 9.24
C HIS A 30 -5.09 2.66 9.79
N SER A 31 -4.62 1.66 10.54
CA SER A 31 -5.42 0.57 11.08
C SER A 31 -5.98 0.81 12.49
N ASP A 32 -5.94 2.02 13.04
CA ASP A 32 -6.51 2.31 14.38
C ASP A 32 -8.05 2.36 14.34
N ALA A 33 -8.65 1.26 14.76
CA ALA A 33 -10.05 0.83 14.60
C ALA A 33 -11.17 1.68 15.25
N ALA A 34 -11.04 3.00 15.43
CA ALA A 34 -12.00 3.78 16.23
C ALA A 34 -12.75 4.91 15.52
N ALA A 35 -12.33 5.37 14.34
CA ALA A 35 -13.06 6.37 13.56
C ALA A 35 -13.60 5.72 12.28
N ALA A 36 -14.81 6.06 11.87
CA ALA A 36 -15.32 5.71 10.55
C ALA A 36 -14.41 6.38 9.51
N ARG A 37 -13.37 5.67 9.10
CA ARG A 37 -12.38 6.21 8.19
C ARG A 37 -12.89 6.01 6.77
N TRP A 38 -12.86 7.06 5.96
CA TRP A 38 -13.23 7.03 4.56
C TRP A 38 -12.44 5.98 3.77
N ASP A 39 -13.15 5.14 3.03
CA ASP A 39 -12.59 4.13 2.15
C ASP A 39 -12.46 4.69 0.74
N CYS A 40 -11.41 4.32 0.02
CA CYS A 40 -11.35 4.58 -1.40
C CYS A 40 -12.19 3.53 -2.16
N SER A 41 -12.78 3.92 -3.28
CA SER A 41 -13.45 2.97 -4.18
C SER A 41 -12.41 2.23 -5.04
N PRO A 42 -12.38 0.89 -5.04
CA PRO A 42 -11.43 0.12 -5.84
C PRO A 42 -11.49 0.50 -7.32
N SER A 43 -10.34 0.54 -7.98
CA SER A 43 -10.13 0.99 -9.38
C SER A 43 -10.27 2.49 -9.64
N ASP A 44 -10.79 3.28 -8.70
CA ASP A 44 -10.80 4.74 -8.83
C ASP A 44 -9.41 5.31 -8.55
N ASN A 45 -9.13 6.45 -9.19
CA ASN A 45 -7.90 7.18 -9.00
C ASN A 45 -8.12 8.40 -8.08
N TYR A 46 -7.08 8.73 -7.31
CA TYR A 46 -7.07 9.81 -6.35
C TYR A 46 -5.76 10.59 -6.46
N CYS A 47 -5.82 11.90 -6.26
CA CYS A 47 -4.60 12.70 -6.14
C CYS A 47 -4.02 12.57 -4.73
N GLY A 48 -2.68 12.60 -4.60
CA GLY A 48 -2.01 12.52 -3.30
C GLY A 48 -2.51 13.58 -2.31
N TRP A 49 -2.67 14.82 -2.74
CA TRP A 49 -3.19 15.92 -1.92
C TRP A 49 -4.62 15.66 -1.43
N TYR A 50 -5.42 14.91 -2.19
CA TYR A 50 -6.77 14.56 -1.80
C TYR A 50 -6.77 13.48 -0.71
N LEU A 51 -5.88 12.48 -0.85
CA LEU A 51 -5.69 11.45 0.16
C LEU A 51 -5.13 12.02 1.47
N ILE A 52 -4.18 12.96 1.39
CA ILE A 52 -3.67 13.71 2.56
C ILE A 52 -4.76 14.58 3.20
N ALA A 53 -5.68 15.16 2.42
CA ALA A 53 -6.79 15.92 3.00
C ALA A 53 -7.72 15.03 3.86
N GLN A 54 -7.66 13.70 3.69
CA GLN A 54 -8.35 12.73 4.53
C GLN A 54 -7.46 12.23 5.69
N ASP A 55 -6.39 12.92 6.10
CA ASP A 55 -5.44 12.46 7.13
C ASP A 55 -6.08 12.28 8.52
N ASP A 56 -7.16 13.02 8.84
CA ASP A 56 -8.00 12.74 10.02
C ASP A 56 -8.62 11.33 9.97
N GLU A 57 -8.80 10.80 8.76
CA GLU A 57 -9.33 9.48 8.42
C GLU A 57 -8.21 8.49 8.02
N GLY A 58 -6.94 8.90 8.03
CA GLY A 58 -5.79 8.02 8.15
C GLY A 58 -5.23 7.42 6.87
N TRP A 59 -4.76 8.20 5.90
CA TRP A 59 -3.88 7.68 4.83
C TRP A 59 -2.41 8.02 5.14
N SER A 60 -1.61 7.06 5.58
CA SER A 60 -0.18 7.30 5.88
C SER A 60 0.75 6.73 4.82
N GLY A 61 1.80 7.48 4.51
CA GLY A 61 2.81 7.07 3.51
C GLY A 61 2.59 7.67 2.13
N ILE A 62 1.66 8.61 1.96
CA ILE A 62 1.57 9.45 0.75
C ILE A 62 2.87 10.27 0.64
N VAL A 63 3.73 9.86 -0.28
CA VAL A 63 5.06 10.46 -0.48
C VAL A 63 5.04 11.71 -1.36
N ASP A 64 4.07 11.81 -2.28
CA ASP A 64 3.97 12.91 -3.25
C ASP A 64 2.51 13.39 -3.34
N PRO A 65 2.20 14.62 -2.86
CA PRO A 65 0.85 15.18 -2.95
C PRO A 65 0.39 15.40 -4.40
N ASP A 66 1.31 15.53 -5.34
CA ASP A 66 1.00 15.78 -6.74
C ASP A 66 0.93 14.48 -7.57
N ALA A 67 1.25 13.33 -6.99
CA ALA A 67 1.14 12.05 -7.68
C ALA A 67 -0.31 11.56 -7.82
N LEU A 68 -0.52 10.74 -8.84
CA LEU A 68 -1.74 9.98 -9.08
C LEU A 68 -1.64 8.62 -8.39
N TYR A 69 -2.62 8.31 -7.56
CA TYR A 69 -2.76 7.04 -6.87
C TYR A 69 -4.00 6.32 -7.37
N GLN A 70 -3.96 4.99 -7.44
CA GLN A 70 -5.10 4.14 -7.73
C GLN A 70 -5.47 3.37 -6.46
N CYS A 71 -6.76 3.34 -6.14
CA CYS A 71 -7.28 2.46 -5.09
C CYS A 71 -7.23 1.00 -5.57
N VAL A 72 -6.45 0.18 -4.86
CA VAL A 72 -6.35 -1.26 -5.11
C VAL A 72 -7.43 -1.98 -4.32
N ASP A 73 -7.57 -1.62 -3.04
CA ASP A 73 -8.56 -2.13 -2.11
C ASP A 73 -9.05 -0.96 -1.22
N PRO A 74 -10.19 -1.06 -0.51
CA PRO A 74 -10.76 0.03 0.28
C PRO A 74 -9.78 0.76 1.23
N ASP A 75 -8.79 0.01 1.74
CA ASP A 75 -7.78 0.47 2.68
C ASP A 75 -6.37 0.55 2.06
N ASN A 76 -6.24 0.41 0.73
CA ASN A 76 -4.97 0.35 0.04
C ASN A 76 -4.99 1.13 -1.29
N VAL A 77 -4.06 2.06 -1.44
CA VAL A 77 -3.79 2.76 -2.69
C VAL A 77 -2.38 2.46 -3.17
N SER A 78 -2.20 2.50 -4.48
CA SER A 78 -0.89 2.35 -5.11
C SER A 78 -0.59 3.56 -5.96
N MET A 79 0.64 4.07 -5.88
CA MET A 79 1.08 5.16 -6.74
C MET A 79 1.11 4.68 -8.20
N LEU A 80 0.29 5.28 -9.05
CA LEU A 80 0.22 4.97 -10.47
C LEU A 80 1.26 5.77 -11.27
N SER A 81 1.42 7.06 -10.95
CA SER A 81 2.33 7.96 -11.67
C SER A 81 2.64 9.23 -10.88
N ASN A 82 3.84 9.77 -11.05
CA ASN A 82 4.15 11.12 -10.59
C ASN A 82 3.64 12.12 -11.64
N CYS A 83 2.89 13.15 -11.22
CA CYS A 83 2.40 14.17 -12.14
C CYS A 83 3.29 15.42 -12.07
N PRO A 84 4.24 15.63 -13.00
CA PRO A 84 5.17 16.76 -12.95
C PRO A 84 4.49 18.14 -13.07
N ASN A 85 3.30 18.19 -13.67
CA ASN A 85 2.48 19.41 -13.77
C ASN A 85 1.36 19.45 -12.71
N GLY A 86 1.41 18.56 -11.72
CA GLY A 86 0.39 18.39 -10.68
C GLY A 86 -0.73 17.42 -11.06
N CYS A 87 -1.44 16.95 -10.03
CA CYS A 87 -2.66 16.14 -10.17
C CYS A 87 -3.91 17.00 -10.00
N SER A 88 -4.94 16.73 -10.80
CA SER A 88 -6.21 17.48 -10.82
C SER A 88 -7.42 16.57 -10.62
N GLY A 89 -8.42 17.05 -9.86
CA GLY A 89 -9.73 16.40 -9.65
C GLY A 89 -10.89 17.15 -10.35
N PRO A 90 -12.15 16.65 -10.28
CA PRO A 90 -12.64 15.60 -9.38
C PRO A 90 -12.37 14.16 -9.84
N ALA A 91 -12.30 13.91 -11.16
CA ALA A 91 -11.75 12.66 -11.67
C ALA A 91 -10.23 12.79 -11.66
N ALA A 92 -9.52 12.06 -10.80
CA ALA A 92 -8.08 12.27 -10.64
C ALA A 92 -7.30 11.91 -11.90
N HIS A 93 -6.47 12.85 -12.37
CA HIS A 93 -5.57 12.68 -13.50
C HIS A 93 -4.37 13.64 -13.39
N CYS A 94 -3.25 13.28 -14.03
CA CYS A 94 -2.14 14.20 -14.22
C CYS A 94 -2.48 15.28 -15.25
N ARG A 95 -1.98 16.51 -15.03
CA ARG A 95 -2.12 17.63 -15.98
C ARG A 95 -1.07 17.63 -17.09
#